data_AF-A0A2P1PWN2-F1
#
_entry.id   AF-A0A2P1PWN2-F1
#
_cell.length_a   1.000
_cell.length_b   1.000
_cell.length_c   1.000
_cell.angle_alpha   90.00
_cell.angle_beta   90.00
_cell.angle_gamma   90.00
#
_symmetry.space_group_name_H-M   'P 1'
#
loop_
_entity.id
_entity.type
_entity.pdbx_description
1 polymer ?
#
loop_
_entity_poly.entity_id
_entity_poly.type
_entity_poly.pdbx_seq_one_letter_code
_entity_poly.pdbx_strand_id
1 'polypeptide(L)'
;MRCQSCTLAYLLLTSLLATPAAQALDPVCNTYVEAANASAHQQSRQSVMETADGTRLESVVVDDVLYSKMDGKWKKLRSGFWAVEQKLVADMRSGKIALSQCRLLGRETVEGIETSVVEYTMTMSGTDPVTSKVYIGQDGLIYAQSATGMKIRYRYQGVRAPEL
;
A
#
# COMPACT_ATOMS: atom_id res chain seq x y z
N MET A 1 -3.86 72.51 -33.15
CA MET A 1 -2.99 71.56 -32.41
C MET A 1 -3.88 70.44 -31.87
N ARG A 2 -3.66 69.20 -32.32
CA ARG A 2 -4.42 67.99 -31.94
C ARG A 2 -3.54 67.14 -31.01
N CYS A 3 -4.08 66.66 -29.90
CA CYS A 3 -3.45 65.71 -28.98
C CYS A 3 -4.55 64.67 -28.69
N GLN A 4 -4.61 63.47 -29.28
CA GLN A 4 -3.64 62.39 -29.41
C GLN A 4 -3.24 61.80 -28.06
N SER A 5 -4.11 60.94 -27.52
CA SER A 5 -3.75 59.81 -26.63
C SER A 5 -4.94 58.85 -26.50
N CYS A 6 -4.97 57.87 -27.40
CA CYS A 6 -5.76 56.65 -27.25
C CYS A 6 -5.12 55.80 -26.14
N THR A 7 -5.79 55.68 -25.00
CA THR A 7 -5.40 54.70 -23.98
C THR A 7 -6.05 53.36 -24.35
N LEU A 8 -5.26 52.48 -24.98
CA LEU A 8 -5.62 51.08 -25.20
C LEU A 8 -5.76 50.38 -23.85
N ALA A 9 -6.99 50.03 -23.49
CA ALA A 9 -7.29 49.15 -22.36
C ALA A 9 -6.90 47.71 -22.75
N TYR A 10 -5.76 47.25 -22.24
CA TYR A 10 -5.27 45.88 -22.35
C TYR A 10 -6.18 44.97 -21.50
N LEU A 11 -7.10 44.26 -22.15
CA LEU A 11 -7.85 43.14 -21.57
C LEU A 11 -6.87 41.95 -21.45
N LEU A 12 -6.20 41.84 -20.29
CA LEU A 12 -5.45 40.65 -19.89
C LEU A 12 -6.44 39.51 -19.62
N LEU A 13 -6.63 38.66 -20.62
CA LEU A 13 -7.33 37.39 -20.53
C LEU A 13 -6.52 36.46 -19.61
N THR A 14 -6.88 36.40 -18.32
CA THR A 14 -6.35 35.41 -17.38
C THR A 14 -6.87 34.03 -17.74
N SER A 15 -6.11 33.30 -18.55
CA SER A 15 -6.26 31.88 -18.79
C SER A 15 -6.07 31.12 -17.48
N LEU A 16 -7.17 30.77 -16.79
CA LEU A 16 -7.13 29.77 -15.73
C LEU A 16 -6.63 28.46 -16.34
N LEU A 17 -5.35 28.15 -16.10
CA LEU A 17 -4.79 26.83 -16.28
C LEU A 17 -5.58 25.88 -15.37
N ALA A 18 -6.56 25.18 -15.94
CA ALA A 18 -7.20 24.04 -15.30
C ALA A 18 -6.16 22.93 -15.19
N THR A 19 -5.33 22.99 -14.13
CA THR A 19 -4.52 21.84 -13.72
C THR A 19 -5.48 20.68 -13.49
N PRO A 20 -5.33 19.53 -14.16
CA PRO A 20 -6.13 18.36 -13.86
C PRO A 20 -5.97 18.08 -12.37
N ALA A 21 -7.08 18.15 -11.63
CA ALA A 21 -7.07 17.80 -10.22
C ALA A 21 -6.61 16.34 -10.14
N ALA A 22 -5.39 16.13 -9.64
CA ALA A 22 -4.96 14.81 -9.24
C ALA A 22 -6.04 14.29 -8.29
N GLN A 23 -6.72 13.21 -8.69
CA GLN A 23 -7.79 12.64 -7.88
C GLN A 23 -7.13 12.13 -6.61
N ALA A 24 -7.26 12.92 -5.53
CA ALA A 24 -6.79 12.51 -4.22
C ALA A 24 -7.53 11.22 -3.85
N LEU A 25 -6.79 10.23 -3.37
CA LEU A 25 -7.38 9.02 -2.82
C LEU A 25 -8.37 9.41 -1.71
N ASP A 26 -9.45 8.63 -1.60
CA ASP A 26 -10.30 8.68 -0.41
C ASP A 26 -9.44 8.60 0.87
N PRO A 27 -9.69 9.40 1.91
CA PRO A 27 -8.84 9.44 3.10
C PRO A 27 -8.65 8.08 3.79
N VAL A 28 -9.66 7.21 3.74
CA VAL A 28 -9.57 5.85 4.31
C VAL A 28 -8.70 4.97 3.42
N CYS A 29 -8.83 5.05 2.09
CA CYS A 29 -7.90 4.37 1.19
C CYS A 29 -6.46 4.85 1.40
N ASN A 30 -6.27 6.16 1.60
CA ASN A 30 -4.94 6.73 1.86
C ASN A 30 -4.34 6.19 3.16
N THR A 31 -5.16 5.92 4.18
CA THR A 31 -4.69 5.28 5.43
C THR A 31 -4.06 3.91 5.16
N TYR A 32 -4.67 3.08 4.30
CA TYR A 32 -4.08 1.81 3.89
C TYR A 32 -2.77 2.01 3.10
N VAL A 33 -2.75 2.94 2.14
CA VAL A 33 -1.56 3.20 1.31
C VAL A 33 -0.38 3.67 2.15
N GLU A 34 -0.61 4.56 3.12
CA GLU A 34 0.44 4.99 4.05
C GLU A 34 0.95 3.85 4.92
N ALA A 35 0.05 2.99 5.43
CA ALA A 35 0.46 1.83 6.22
C ALA A 35 1.24 0.80 5.39
N ALA A 36 0.85 0.57 4.14
CA ALA A 36 1.59 -0.27 3.20
C ALA A 36 2.98 0.29 2.93
N ASN A 37 3.08 1.61 2.72
CA ASN A 37 4.34 2.30 2.56
C ASN A 37 5.23 2.17 3.80
N ALA A 38 4.71 2.45 5.00
CA ALA A 38 5.45 2.35 6.25
C ALA A 38 5.96 0.92 6.52
N SER A 39 5.11 -0.08 6.22
CA SER A 39 5.45 -1.50 6.37
C SER A 39 6.53 -1.97 5.39
N ALA A 40 6.54 -1.44 4.17
CA ALA A 40 7.55 -1.73 3.15
C ALA A 40 8.93 -1.09 3.46
N HIS A 41 8.97 -0.03 4.28
CA HIS A 41 10.20 0.62 4.71
C HIS A 41 10.85 -0.03 5.93
N GLN A 42 10.22 -1.06 6.51
CA GLN A 42 10.82 -1.79 7.63
C GLN A 42 12.04 -2.58 7.16
N GLN A 43 13.16 -2.43 7.87
CA GLN A 43 14.42 -3.10 7.54
C GLN A 43 14.25 -4.63 7.50
N SER A 44 13.41 -5.16 8.39
CA SER A 44 13.06 -6.56 8.41
C SER A 44 11.56 -6.79 8.66
N ARG A 45 11.02 -7.82 8.01
CA ARG A 45 9.63 -8.24 8.15
C ARG A 45 9.48 -9.71 7.82
N GLN A 46 8.82 -10.46 8.68
CA GLN A 46 8.35 -11.80 8.40
C GLN A 46 6.87 -11.74 8.03
N SER A 47 6.47 -12.52 7.04
CA SER A 47 5.07 -12.73 6.69
C SER A 47 4.75 -14.22 6.68
N VAL A 48 3.65 -14.58 7.33
CA VAL A 48 3.05 -15.91 7.27
C VAL A 48 1.71 -15.77 6.58
N MET A 49 1.56 -16.42 5.45
CA MET A 49 0.30 -16.52 4.72
C MET A 49 -0.28 -17.91 4.89
N GLU A 50 -1.58 -17.97 5.18
CA GLU A 50 -2.37 -19.19 5.26
C GLU A 50 -3.57 -19.07 4.30
N THR A 51 -3.80 -20.10 3.50
CA THR A 51 -4.92 -20.19 2.57
C THR A 51 -5.98 -21.19 3.06
N ALA A 52 -7.17 -21.14 2.47
CA ALA A 52 -8.31 -21.96 2.87
C ALA A 52 -8.09 -23.48 2.73
N ASP A 53 -7.22 -23.89 1.80
CA ASP A 53 -6.81 -25.28 1.60
C ASP A 53 -5.77 -25.77 2.62
N GLY A 54 -5.37 -24.91 3.57
CA GLY A 54 -4.35 -25.20 4.57
C GLY A 54 -2.92 -24.99 4.08
N THR A 55 -2.71 -24.50 2.85
CA THR A 55 -1.38 -24.14 2.39
C THR A 55 -0.83 -22.99 3.23
N ARG A 56 0.43 -23.12 3.66
CA ARG A 56 1.13 -22.13 4.47
C ARG A 56 2.40 -21.70 3.75
N LEU A 57 2.49 -20.41 3.44
CA LEU A 57 3.68 -19.79 2.87
C LEU A 57 4.31 -18.87 3.91
N GLU A 58 5.60 -19.08 4.16
CA GLU A 58 6.37 -18.26 5.07
C GLU A 58 7.47 -17.53 4.31
N SER A 59 7.59 -16.23 4.54
CA SER A 59 8.58 -15.38 3.89
C SER A 59 9.21 -14.41 4.88
N VAL A 60 10.45 -14.05 4.62
CA VAL A 60 11.21 -13.06 5.39
C VAL A 60 11.84 -12.09 4.41
N VAL A 61 11.70 -10.80 4.68
CA VAL A 61 12.46 -9.74 4.02
C VAL A 61 13.44 -9.18 5.04
N VAL A 62 14.73 -9.18 4.73
CA VAL A 62 15.81 -8.57 5.53
C VAL A 62 16.80 -7.95 4.56
N ASP A 63 17.17 -6.69 4.81
CA ASP A 63 18.16 -5.95 4.02
C ASP A 63 17.90 -6.06 2.50
N ASP A 64 16.64 -5.80 2.09
CA ASP A 64 16.17 -5.83 0.70
C ASP A 64 16.23 -7.20 0.00
N VAL A 65 16.40 -8.28 0.76
CA VAL A 65 16.38 -9.66 0.26
C VAL A 65 15.14 -10.38 0.73
N LEU A 66 14.37 -10.91 -0.22
CA LEU A 66 13.23 -11.80 0.03
C LEU A 66 13.72 -13.24 0.09
N TYR A 67 13.43 -13.88 1.22
CA TYR A 67 13.54 -15.31 1.48
C TYR A 67 12.15 -15.91 1.61
N SER A 68 11.99 -17.15 1.18
CA SER A 68 10.76 -17.90 1.39
C SER A 68 11.04 -19.35 1.74
N LYS A 69 10.18 -19.92 2.58
CA LYS A 69 10.28 -21.31 3.00
C LYS A 69 9.51 -22.18 2.01
N MET A 70 10.24 -23.04 1.30
CA MET A 70 9.72 -23.96 0.29
C MET A 70 10.19 -25.37 0.65
N ASP A 71 9.26 -26.32 0.74
CA ASP A 71 9.55 -27.71 1.10
C ASP A 71 10.33 -27.83 2.43
N GLY A 72 9.94 -27.00 3.41
CA GLY A 72 10.57 -26.94 4.73
C GLY A 72 11.94 -26.24 4.77
N LYS A 73 12.50 -25.84 3.62
CA LYS A 73 13.83 -25.21 3.51
C LYS A 73 13.71 -23.74 3.11
N TRP A 74 14.58 -22.91 3.65
CA TRP A 74 14.65 -21.52 3.24
C TRP A 74 15.37 -21.39 1.90
N LYS A 75 14.84 -20.54 1.04
CA LYS A 75 15.45 -20.18 -0.23
C LYS A 75 15.48 -18.67 -0.36
N LYS A 76 16.62 -18.15 -0.83
CA LYS A 76 16.67 -16.78 -1.33
C LYS A 76 15.91 -16.72 -2.65
N LEU A 77 14.88 -15.88 -2.71
CA LEU A 77 14.09 -15.70 -3.94
C LEU A 77 14.61 -14.54 -4.78
N ARG A 78 14.87 -13.39 -4.15
CA ARG A 78 15.36 -12.20 -4.86
C ARG A 78 15.97 -11.16 -3.93
N SER A 79 16.90 -10.39 -4.49
CA SER A 79 17.31 -9.08 -3.95
C SER A 79 16.50 -7.96 -4.63
N GLY A 80 16.54 -6.73 -4.12
CA GLY A 80 15.80 -5.62 -4.73
C GLY A 80 14.29 -5.72 -4.50
N PHE A 81 13.86 -6.29 -3.37
CA PHE A 81 12.44 -6.50 -3.09
C PHE A 81 11.71 -5.20 -2.74
N TRP A 82 12.35 -4.26 -2.04
CA TRP A 82 11.76 -2.97 -1.68
C TRP A 82 11.34 -2.16 -2.90
N ALA A 83 12.10 -2.21 -4.00
CA ALA A 83 11.72 -1.55 -5.24
C ALA A 83 10.38 -2.08 -5.80
N VAL A 84 10.07 -3.35 -5.57
CA VAL A 84 8.77 -3.95 -5.96
C VAL A 84 7.65 -3.40 -5.09
N GLU A 85 7.86 -3.32 -3.77
CA GLU A 85 6.84 -2.80 -2.85
C GLU A 85 6.61 -1.30 -3.05
N GLN A 86 7.68 -0.52 -3.23
CA GLN A 86 7.59 0.90 -3.56
C GLN A 86 6.83 1.11 -4.87
N LYS A 87 7.09 0.27 -5.88
CA LYS A 87 6.34 0.31 -7.13
C LYS A 87 4.86 -0.01 -6.92
N LEU A 88 4.54 -1.01 -6.09
CA LEU A 88 3.15 -1.35 -5.78
C LEU A 88 2.43 -0.16 -5.13
N VAL A 89 3.06 0.49 -4.15
CA VAL A 89 2.53 1.69 -3.48
C VAL A 89 2.35 2.84 -4.47
N ALA A 90 3.33 3.08 -5.35
CA ALA A 90 3.24 4.11 -6.38
C ALA A 90 2.12 3.83 -7.40
N ASP A 91 1.94 2.56 -7.80
CA ASP A 91 0.87 2.16 -8.71
C ASP A 91 -0.52 2.34 -8.04
N MET A 92 -0.65 2.16 -6.72
CA MET A 92 -1.88 2.51 -5.97
C MET A 92 -2.11 4.02 -5.91
N ARG A 93 -1.08 4.81 -5.60
CA ARG A 93 -1.17 6.28 -5.50
C ARG A 93 -1.51 6.94 -6.84
N SER A 94 -1.00 6.40 -7.94
CA SER A 94 -1.30 6.89 -9.29
C SER A 94 -2.64 6.41 -9.85
N GLY A 95 -3.36 5.53 -9.14
CA GLY A 95 -4.61 4.94 -9.59
C GLY A 95 -4.47 3.84 -10.64
N LYS A 96 -3.24 3.46 -11.00
CA LYS A 96 -3.00 2.28 -11.87
C LYS A 96 -3.49 1.00 -11.21
N ILE A 97 -3.42 0.93 -9.89
CA ILE A 97 -4.15 -0.02 -9.05
C ILE A 97 -5.23 0.79 -8.35
N ALA A 98 -6.48 0.53 -8.71
CA ALA A 98 -7.60 1.27 -8.15
C ALA A 98 -7.92 0.73 -6.76
N LEU A 99 -7.98 1.62 -5.78
CA LEU A 99 -8.52 1.35 -4.45
C LEU A 99 -9.90 2.01 -4.35
N SER A 100 -10.88 1.25 -3.91
CA SER A 100 -12.26 1.69 -3.82
C SER A 100 -12.96 1.08 -2.61
N GLN A 101 -14.16 1.58 -2.29
CA GLN A 101 -14.99 1.07 -1.20
C GLN A 101 -14.25 1.00 0.15
N CYS A 102 -13.32 1.92 0.39
CA CYS A 102 -12.54 1.93 1.60
C CYS A 102 -13.39 2.32 2.81
N ARG A 103 -13.32 1.55 3.89
CA ARG A 103 -14.12 1.76 5.11
C ARG A 103 -13.31 1.41 6.35
N LEU A 104 -13.42 2.25 7.37
CA LEU A 104 -12.96 1.91 8.71
C LEU A 104 -14.02 1.03 9.38
N LEU A 105 -13.67 -0.21 9.71
CA LEU A 105 -14.59 -1.17 10.32
C LEU A 105 -14.56 -1.13 11.85
N GLY A 106 -13.55 -0.50 12.44
CA GLY A 106 -13.40 -0.40 13.90
C GLY A 106 -12.00 -0.80 14.34
N ARG A 107 -11.92 -1.42 15.52
CA ARG A 107 -10.67 -1.86 16.14
C ARG A 107 -10.72 -3.34 16.48
N GLU A 108 -9.59 -4.02 16.28
CA GLU A 108 -9.39 -5.42 16.64
C GLU A 108 -7.99 -5.62 17.22
N THR A 109 -7.76 -6.74 17.91
CA THR A 109 -6.45 -7.11 18.43
C THR A 109 -5.82 -8.21 17.58
N VAL A 110 -4.59 -8.00 17.12
CA VAL A 110 -3.79 -8.99 16.39
C VAL A 110 -2.58 -9.34 17.24
N GLU A 111 -2.52 -10.57 17.76
CA GLU A 111 -1.39 -11.05 18.58
C GLU A 111 -1.02 -10.11 19.76
N GLY A 112 -2.04 -9.53 20.41
CA GLY A 112 -1.87 -8.59 21.53
C GLY A 112 -1.65 -7.13 21.12
N ILE A 113 -1.65 -6.83 19.81
CA ILE A 113 -1.48 -5.48 19.27
C ILE A 113 -2.84 -4.91 18.90
N GLU A 114 -3.19 -3.76 19.47
CA GLU A 114 -4.40 -3.04 19.08
C GLU A 114 -4.24 -2.46 17.67
N THR A 115 -5.21 -2.74 16.80
CA THR A 115 -5.20 -2.34 15.40
C THR A 115 -6.50 -1.69 15.00
N SER A 116 -6.43 -0.74 14.06
CA SER A 116 -7.59 -0.29 13.28
C SER A 116 -7.79 -1.20 12.09
N VAL A 117 -9.03 -1.55 11.79
CA VAL A 117 -9.37 -2.44 10.67
C VAL A 117 -9.90 -1.60 9.52
N VAL A 118 -9.20 -1.64 8.38
CA VAL A 118 -9.65 -0.99 7.14
C VAL A 118 -10.03 -2.06 6.14
N GLU A 119 -11.25 -1.99 5.62
CA GLU A 119 -11.69 -2.75 4.46
C GLU A 119 -11.47 -1.90 3.20
N TYR A 120 -11.07 -2.53 2.11
CA TYR A 120 -10.92 -1.90 0.80
C TYR A 120 -11.11 -2.94 -0.32
N THR A 121 -11.52 -2.47 -1.48
CA THR A 121 -11.55 -3.25 -2.72
C THR A 121 -10.44 -2.77 -3.64
N MET A 122 -9.53 -3.69 -3.98
CA MET A 122 -8.45 -3.46 -4.92
C MET A 122 -8.80 -4.02 -6.30
N THR A 123 -8.65 -3.20 -7.33
CA THR A 123 -8.88 -3.60 -8.73
C THR A 123 -7.61 -3.36 -9.52
N MET A 124 -7.10 -4.43 -10.14
CA MET A 124 -5.98 -4.39 -11.07
C MET A 124 -6.46 -4.70 -12.48
N SER A 125 -5.82 -4.12 -13.50
CA SER A 125 -6.20 -4.39 -14.88
C SER A 125 -6.03 -5.88 -15.22
N GLY A 126 -7.08 -6.47 -15.80
CA GLY A 126 -7.09 -7.88 -16.20
C GLY A 126 -7.37 -8.89 -15.07
N THR A 127 -7.76 -8.44 -13.89
CA THR A 127 -8.14 -9.32 -12.76
C THR A 127 -9.49 -8.92 -12.19
N ASP A 128 -10.18 -9.87 -11.56
CA ASP A 128 -11.37 -9.56 -10.78
C ASP A 128 -11.02 -8.68 -9.55
N PRO A 129 -11.89 -7.74 -9.14
CA PRO A 129 -11.70 -6.97 -7.93
C PRO A 129 -11.62 -7.87 -6.68
N VAL A 130 -10.72 -7.53 -5.75
CA VAL A 130 -10.54 -8.27 -4.51
C VAL A 130 -10.82 -7.37 -3.31
N THR A 131 -11.83 -7.71 -2.52
CA THR A 131 -12.09 -7.08 -1.23
C THR A 131 -11.19 -7.70 -0.16
N SER A 132 -10.47 -6.85 0.55
CA SER A 132 -9.53 -7.23 1.61
C SER A 132 -9.76 -6.39 2.86
N LYS A 133 -9.32 -6.93 4.00
CA LYS A 133 -9.15 -6.20 5.25
C LYS A 133 -7.68 -6.11 5.59
N VAL A 134 -7.26 -4.96 6.09
CA VAL A 134 -5.94 -4.71 6.65
C VAL A 134 -6.07 -4.26 8.11
N TYR A 135 -5.14 -4.69 8.94
CA TYR A 135 -5.11 -4.42 10.37
C TYR A 135 -3.87 -3.60 10.66
N ILE A 136 -4.08 -2.32 10.98
CA ILE A 136 -3.03 -1.30 11.07
C ILE A 136 -2.82 -0.94 12.53
N GLY A 137 -1.61 -1.12 13.04
CA GLY A 137 -1.24 -0.74 14.41
C GLY A 137 -1.20 0.78 14.60
N GLN A 138 -1.14 1.22 15.86
CA GLN A 138 -1.01 2.65 16.18
C GLN A 138 0.31 3.25 15.67
N ASP A 139 1.32 2.41 15.43
CA ASP A 139 2.60 2.76 14.83
C ASP A 139 2.53 2.92 13.30
N GLY A 140 1.36 2.71 12.70
CA GLY A 140 1.14 2.81 11.26
C GLY A 140 1.57 1.57 10.48
N LEU A 141 1.97 0.47 11.14
CA LEU A 141 2.38 -0.76 10.46
C LEU A 141 1.21 -1.72 10.25
N ILE A 142 1.28 -2.51 9.18
CA ILE A 142 0.31 -3.56 8.90
C ILE A 142 0.71 -4.82 9.67
N TYR A 143 -0.13 -5.26 10.60
CA TYR A 143 0.10 -6.50 11.37
C TYR A 143 -0.63 -7.72 10.80
N ALA A 144 -1.69 -7.48 10.05
CA ALA A 144 -2.42 -8.53 9.36
C ALA A 144 -3.08 -8.04 8.08
N GLN A 145 -3.34 -8.98 7.18
CA GLN A 145 -4.23 -8.81 6.05
C GLN A 145 -5.13 -10.04 5.90
N SER A 146 -6.31 -9.88 5.33
CA SER A 146 -7.18 -11.00 4.98
C SER A 146 -8.03 -10.70 3.77
N ALA A 147 -8.21 -11.69 2.92
CA ALA A 147 -9.18 -11.70 1.81
C ALA A 147 -9.91 -13.05 1.83
N THR A 148 -10.84 -13.27 0.90
CA THR A 148 -11.56 -14.54 0.79
C THR A 148 -10.59 -15.71 0.68
N GLY A 149 -10.58 -16.57 1.71
CA GLY A 149 -9.74 -17.76 1.76
C GLY A 149 -8.24 -17.50 1.96
N MET A 150 -7.83 -16.29 2.36
CA MET A 150 -6.41 -15.96 2.62
C MET A 150 -6.28 -15.10 3.87
N LYS A 151 -5.32 -15.44 4.73
CA LYS A 151 -4.92 -14.64 5.89
C LYS A 151 -3.41 -14.46 5.88
N ILE A 152 -2.95 -13.27 6.20
CA ILE A 152 -1.54 -12.95 6.35
C ILE A 152 -1.32 -12.34 7.73
N ARG A 153 -0.22 -12.72 8.38
CA ARG A 153 0.29 -12.12 9.61
C ARG A 153 1.69 -11.60 9.37
N TYR A 154 1.98 -10.44 9.95
CA TYR A 154 3.28 -9.79 9.84
C TYR A 154 3.94 -9.64 11.20
N ARG A 155 5.25 -9.85 11.24
CA ARG A 155 6.10 -9.56 12.39
C ARG A 155 7.27 -8.70 11.94
N TYR A 156 7.64 -7.73 12.76
CA TYR A 156 8.72 -6.78 12.49
C TYR A 156 9.88 -6.94 13.47
N GLN A 157 9.60 -7.28 14.73
CA GLN A 157 10.63 -7.44 15.76
C GLN A 157 11.26 -8.82 15.74
N GLY A 158 12.58 -8.88 15.97
CA GLY A 158 13.33 -10.14 16.07
C GLY A 158 13.47 -10.91 14.75
N VAL A 159 13.10 -10.30 13.62
CA VAL A 159 13.22 -10.92 12.29
C VAL A 159 14.66 -10.82 11.80
N ARG A 160 15.22 -11.97 11.41
CA ARG A 160 16.59 -12.12 10.90
C ARG A 160 16.57 -12.94 9.62
N ALA A 161 17.60 -12.78 8.79
CA ALA A 161 17.75 -13.61 7.61
C ALA A 161 17.85 -15.09 8.04
N PRO A 162 17.18 -16.01 7.33
CA PRO A 162 17.25 -17.42 7.65
C PRO A 162 18.59 -18.04 7.24
N GLU A 163 18.93 -19.15 7.87
CA GLU A 163 19.96 -20.08 7.37
C GLU A 163 19.41 -20.83 6.15
N LEU A 164 20.23 -20.96 5.10
CA LEU A 164 19.86 -21.57 3.80
C LEU A 164 20.33 -23.02 3.69
#